data_AF-A0A8C8YHS9-F1
#
_entry.id   AF-A0A8C8YHS9-F1
#
_cell.length_a   1.000
_cell.length_b   1.000
_cell.length_c   1.000
_cell.angle_alpha   90.00
_cell.angle_beta   90.00
_cell.angle_gamma   90.00
#
_symmetry.space_group_name_H-M   'P 1'
#
loop_
_entity.id
_entity.type
_entity.pdbx_description
1 polymer ?
#
loop_
_entity_poly.entity_id
_entity_poly.type
_entity_poly.pdbx_seq_one_letter_code
_entity_poly.pdbx_strand_id
1 'polypeptide(L)'
;MVDNEAIYDICRRNLDIERPTYTNLNRLISQIVSSITASLRFDGALNVDLTEFQTNLVPYPRIHFPLATYAPVISAEKAYHEQLTVAEITNACFEPANQMVKCDPRHGKYMACCLLYRGDVVPKDVNAAIATIKTKRTIQFVDWCPTGFKVGINYQPPTVVPGGDLAKVQRAVCMLSNTTAIAEAWARLDHKFDLMYAKRAFVHWYVGEGMEEGEFSEAREDMAALEKDYEEVGVDSVEGEGEEEGEEY
;
A
#
# COMPACT_ATOMS: atom_id res chain seq x y z
N MET A 1 -2.20 -4.42 -2.82
CA MET A 1 -1.31 -5.59 -2.95
C MET A 1 -0.67 -5.95 -1.62
N VAL A 2 -0.23 -7.20 -1.48
CA VAL A 2 0.43 -7.72 -0.27
C VAL A 2 1.57 -8.64 -0.71
N ASP A 3 2.81 -8.22 -0.43
CA ASP A 3 4.05 -8.93 -0.74
C ASP A 3 4.50 -9.75 0.47
N ASN A 4 4.77 -11.04 0.24
CA ASN A 4 5.24 -11.94 1.27
C ASN A 4 6.59 -11.49 1.85
N GLU A 5 7.52 -11.01 1.02
CA GLU A 5 8.85 -10.61 1.47
C GLU A 5 8.77 -9.43 2.45
N ALA A 6 7.93 -8.45 2.15
CA ALA A 6 7.69 -7.31 3.03
C ALA A 6 7.09 -7.74 4.39
N ILE A 7 6.14 -8.67 4.39
CA ILE A 7 5.57 -9.19 5.64
C ILE A 7 6.61 -9.99 6.43
N TYR A 8 7.43 -10.80 5.77
CA TYR A 8 8.53 -11.50 6.42
C TYR A 8 9.46 -10.53 7.15
N ASP A 9 9.85 -9.44 6.48
CA ASP A 9 10.71 -8.40 7.07
C ASP A 9 10.04 -7.71 8.27
N ILE A 10 8.74 -7.39 8.17
CA ILE A 10 7.96 -6.82 9.28
C ILE A 10 7.89 -7.79 10.46
N CYS A 11 7.57 -9.06 10.24
CA CYS A 11 7.48 -10.06 11.31
C CYS A 11 8.83 -10.25 12.02
N ARG A 12 9.94 -10.30 11.27
CA ARG A 12 11.28 -10.46 11.86
C ARG A 12 11.71 -9.25 12.68
N ARG A 13 11.48 -8.04 12.16
CA ARG A 13 11.95 -6.81 12.79
C ARG A 13 11.06 -6.33 13.93
N ASN A 14 9.74 -6.37 13.73
CA ASN A 14 8.79 -5.76 14.66
C ASN A 14 8.27 -6.76 15.70
N LEU A 15 8.13 -8.03 15.34
CA LEU A 15 7.59 -9.08 16.22
C LEU A 15 8.69 -9.99 16.79
N ASP A 16 9.95 -9.76 16.44
CA ASP A 16 11.12 -10.55 16.85
C ASP A 16 11.01 -12.05 16.52
N ILE A 17 10.26 -12.39 15.47
CA ILE A 17 10.09 -13.78 15.02
C ILE A 17 11.20 -14.10 14.02
N GLU A 18 12.22 -14.85 14.44
CA GLU A 18 13.39 -15.14 13.59
C GLU A 18 13.01 -15.85 12.28
N ARG A 19 12.07 -16.81 12.36
CA ARG A 19 11.58 -17.61 11.23
C ARG A 19 10.05 -17.59 11.18
N PRO A 20 9.45 -16.55 10.59
CA PRO A 20 8.00 -16.46 10.46
C PRO A 20 7.45 -17.65 9.66
N THR A 21 6.32 -18.18 10.08
CA THR A 21 5.57 -19.21 9.33
C THR A 21 4.42 -18.57 8.58
N TYR A 22 3.81 -19.29 7.64
CA TYR A 22 2.58 -18.82 6.98
C TYR A 22 1.46 -18.48 7.96
N THR A 23 1.40 -19.12 9.13
CA THR A 23 0.44 -18.76 10.19
C THR A 23 0.69 -17.35 10.71
N ASN A 24 1.95 -16.96 10.92
CA ASN A 24 2.29 -15.60 11.38
C ASN A 24 1.95 -14.56 10.31
N LEU A 25 2.33 -14.83 9.06
CA LEU A 25 2.02 -13.98 7.90
C LEU A 25 0.51 -13.77 7.75
N ASN A 26 -0.26 -14.86 7.73
CA ASN A 26 -1.71 -14.83 7.55
C ASN A 26 -2.42 -14.09 8.69
N ARG A 27 -1.90 -14.16 9.92
CA ARG A 27 -2.45 -13.38 11.03
C ARG A 27 -2.27 -11.89 10.81
N LEU A 28 -1.10 -11.43 10.33
CA LEU A 28 -0.91 -10.01 10.01
C LEU A 28 -1.84 -9.57 8.88
N ILE A 29 -1.91 -10.36 7.79
CA ILE A 29 -2.81 -10.08 6.66
C ILE A 29 -4.27 -10.00 7.14
N SER A 30 -4.69 -10.92 8.01
CA SER A 30 -6.06 -10.92 8.54
C SER A 30 -6.40 -9.66 9.33
N GLN A 31 -5.45 -9.04 10.02
CA GLN A 31 -5.66 -7.77 10.74
C GLN A 31 -5.89 -6.60 9.77
N ILE A 32 -5.15 -6.58 8.67
CA ILE A 32 -5.29 -5.57 7.61
C ILE A 32 -6.67 -5.71 6.97
N VAL A 33 -7.02 -6.92 6.52
CA VAL A 33 -8.32 -7.21 5.90
C VAL A 33 -9.47 -6.91 6.87
N SER A 34 -9.32 -7.26 8.15
CA SER A 34 -10.31 -6.89 9.17
C SER A 34 -10.45 -5.38 9.34
N SER A 35 -9.39 -4.60 9.12
CA SER A 35 -9.41 -3.15 9.28
C SER A 35 -10.04 -2.44 8.09
N ILE A 36 -9.78 -2.94 6.87
CA ILE A 36 -10.42 -2.47 5.64
C ILE A 36 -11.93 -2.69 5.69
N THR A 37 -12.37 -3.88 6.15
CA THR A 37 -13.79 -4.26 6.21
C THR A 37 -14.50 -3.83 7.50
N ALA A 38 -13.82 -3.11 8.40
CA ALA A 38 -14.39 -2.75 9.70
C ALA A 38 -15.61 -1.82 9.57
N SER A 39 -15.54 -0.84 8.67
CA SER A 39 -16.61 0.14 8.40
C SER A 39 -17.91 -0.48 7.89
N LEU A 40 -17.84 -1.69 7.30
CA LEU A 40 -19.02 -2.42 6.83
C LEU A 40 -19.70 -3.24 7.94
N ARG A 41 -18.96 -3.56 9.00
CA ARG A 41 -19.38 -4.51 10.05
C ARG A 41 -19.77 -3.82 11.35
N PHE A 42 -19.24 -2.63 11.57
CA PHE A 42 -19.46 -1.86 12.78
C PHE A 42 -19.73 -0.41 12.42
N ASP A 43 -20.54 0.23 13.26
CA ASP A 43 -20.74 1.67 13.17
C ASP A 43 -19.45 2.42 13.54
N GLY A 44 -19.31 3.63 13.03
CA GLY A 44 -18.10 4.44 13.13
C GLY A 44 -18.43 5.92 12.99
N ALA A 45 -17.53 6.77 13.48
CA ALA A 45 -17.69 8.22 13.42
C ALA A 45 -17.65 8.73 11.97
N LEU A 46 -16.84 8.05 11.15
CA LEU A 46 -16.62 8.36 9.75
C LEU A 46 -16.46 7.03 9.02
N ASN A 47 -17.55 6.55 8.43
CA ASN A 47 -17.57 5.31 7.68
C ASN A 47 -17.12 5.56 6.25
N VAL A 48 -16.28 4.66 5.73
CA VAL A 48 -15.86 4.61 4.33
C VAL A 48 -16.42 3.32 3.76
N ASP A 49 -17.20 3.40 2.69
CA ASP A 49 -17.75 2.21 2.02
C ASP A 49 -16.76 1.64 0.98
N LEU A 50 -17.06 0.44 0.45
CA LEU A 50 -16.19 -0.20 -0.54
C LEU A 50 -16.17 0.53 -1.89
N THR A 51 -17.29 1.14 -2.26
CA THR A 51 -17.42 1.89 -3.51
C THR A 51 -16.55 3.15 -3.47
N GLU A 52 -16.50 3.81 -2.32
CA GLU A 52 -15.65 4.93 -1.99
C GLU A 52 -14.17 4.57 -2.07
N PHE A 53 -13.77 3.31 -1.84
CA PHE A 53 -12.37 2.91 -2.10
C PHE A 53 -12.05 2.99 -3.59
N GLN A 54 -12.95 2.54 -4.48
CA GLN A 54 -12.73 2.65 -5.92
C GLN A 54 -12.70 4.12 -6.34
N THR A 55 -13.69 4.91 -5.93
CA THR A 55 -13.77 6.32 -6.31
C THR A 55 -12.63 7.17 -5.76
N ASN A 56 -12.16 6.89 -4.53
CA ASN A 56 -11.17 7.75 -3.87
C ASN A 56 -9.72 7.28 -4.08
N LEU A 57 -9.47 6.00 -4.32
CA LEU A 57 -8.10 5.47 -4.47
C LEU A 57 -7.71 5.18 -5.92
N VAL A 58 -8.65 5.09 -6.86
CA VAL A 58 -8.38 4.69 -8.24
C VAL A 58 -8.70 5.88 -9.17
N PRO A 59 -7.72 6.77 -9.43
CA PRO A 59 -7.92 7.92 -10.32
C PRO A 59 -8.11 7.49 -11.78
N TYR A 60 -7.42 6.43 -12.21
CA TYR A 60 -7.48 5.87 -13.56
C TYR A 60 -7.78 4.37 -13.51
N PRO A 61 -8.62 3.83 -14.42
CA PRO A 61 -9.00 2.42 -14.40
C PRO A 61 -7.82 1.44 -14.42
N ARG A 62 -6.72 1.75 -15.12
CA ARG A 62 -5.52 0.88 -15.17
C ARG A 62 -4.66 0.97 -13.89
N ILE A 63 -4.73 2.09 -13.16
CA ILE A 63 -3.92 2.35 -11.95
C ILE A 63 -4.74 2.06 -10.68
N HIS A 64 -5.11 0.80 -10.51
CA HIS A 64 -6.00 0.33 -9.44
C HIS A 64 -5.30 -0.55 -8.39
N PHE A 65 -4.00 -0.34 -8.17
CA PHE A 65 -3.18 -1.17 -7.30
C PHE A 65 -2.73 -0.44 -6.01
N PRO A 66 -3.64 -0.18 -5.05
CA PRO A 66 -3.24 0.45 -3.80
C PRO A 66 -2.35 -0.46 -2.95
N LEU A 67 -1.40 0.15 -2.26
CA LEU A 67 -0.55 -0.47 -1.26
C LEU A 67 -1.25 -0.41 0.09
N ALA A 68 -1.15 -1.50 0.84
CA ALA A 68 -1.59 -1.53 2.23
C ALA A 68 -0.40 -1.28 3.16
N THR A 69 -0.64 -0.53 4.23
CA THR A 69 0.30 -0.36 5.35
C THR A 69 -0.48 -0.43 6.65
N TYR A 70 0.09 -1.04 7.69
CA TYR A 70 -0.59 -1.19 8.97
C TYR A 70 0.31 -0.78 10.12
N ALA A 71 -0.23 0.01 11.04
CA ALA A 71 0.46 0.41 12.24
C ALA A 71 -0.50 0.48 13.43
N PRO A 72 -0.06 0.14 14.65
CA PRO A 72 1.27 -0.42 14.95
C PRO A 72 1.33 -1.94 14.75
N VAL A 73 2.53 -2.44 14.45
CA VAL A 73 2.87 -3.87 14.49
C VAL A 73 3.88 -4.04 15.61
N ILE A 74 3.46 -4.56 16.76
CA ILE A 74 4.26 -4.67 17.99
C ILE A 74 4.00 -6.03 18.64
N SER A 75 5.06 -6.66 19.16
CA SER A 75 4.97 -7.91 19.92
C SER A 75 4.30 -7.73 21.28
N ALA A 76 3.66 -8.78 21.79
CA ALA A 76 3.03 -8.76 23.12
C ALA A 76 4.00 -8.36 24.25
N GLU A 77 5.30 -8.65 24.09
CA GLU A 77 6.34 -8.32 25.07
C GLU A 77 6.68 -6.82 25.09
N LYS A 78 6.70 -6.17 23.93
CA LYS A 78 7.08 -4.75 23.78
C LYS A 78 5.95 -3.78 24.14
N ALA A 79 4.71 -4.24 24.16
CA ALA A 79 3.53 -3.37 24.31
C ALA A 79 3.37 -2.69 25.67
N TYR A 80 4.03 -3.18 26.73
CA TYR A 80 3.93 -2.57 28.06
C TYR A 80 4.74 -1.27 28.20
N HIS A 81 5.63 -0.98 27.25
CA HIS A 81 6.59 0.11 27.37
C HIS A 81 6.15 1.41 26.67
N GLU A 82 5.20 1.36 25.74
CA GLU A 82 4.86 2.50 24.88
C GLU A 82 3.35 2.66 24.70
N GLN A 83 2.81 3.82 25.07
CA GLN A 83 1.49 4.25 24.64
C GLN A 83 1.61 5.05 23.36
N LEU A 84 1.28 4.42 22.24
CA LEU A 84 1.36 5.07 20.93
C LEU A 84 0.21 6.05 20.72
N THR A 85 0.54 7.30 20.43
CA THR A 85 -0.38 8.37 20.05
C THR A 85 -0.88 8.20 18.62
N VAL A 86 -1.98 8.89 18.28
CA VAL A 86 -2.50 8.93 16.90
C VAL A 86 -1.42 9.45 15.95
N ALA A 87 -0.69 10.50 16.32
CA ALA A 87 0.36 11.06 15.48
C ALA A 87 1.50 10.07 15.18
N GLU A 88 1.93 9.28 16.17
CA GLU A 88 2.99 8.29 16.00
C GLU A 88 2.57 7.15 15.06
N ILE A 89 1.37 6.59 15.25
CA ILE A 89 0.88 5.52 14.36
C ILE A 89 0.62 6.02 12.94
N THR A 90 0.15 7.27 12.78
CA THR A 90 -0.01 7.88 11.45
C THR A 90 1.33 8.06 10.76
N ASN A 91 2.35 8.54 11.48
CA ASN A 91 3.72 8.67 10.94
C ASN A 91 4.28 7.31 10.53
N ALA A 92 4.08 6.28 11.35
CA ALA A 92 4.52 4.92 11.06
C ALA A 92 3.94 4.35 9.76
N CYS A 93 2.76 4.80 9.32
CA CYS A 93 2.21 4.39 8.02
C CYS A 93 2.99 4.92 6.80
N PHE A 94 3.69 6.03 6.95
CA PHE A 94 4.50 6.62 5.87
C PHE A 94 5.97 6.19 5.93
N GLU A 95 6.34 5.36 6.90
CA GLU A 95 7.65 4.74 6.96
C GLU A 95 7.72 3.55 5.99
N PRO A 96 8.66 3.52 5.03
CA PRO A 96 8.80 2.42 4.05
C PRO A 96 8.91 1.05 4.72
N ALA A 97 9.49 1.03 5.92
CA ALA A 97 9.63 -0.12 6.78
C ALA A 97 8.31 -0.87 7.07
N ASN A 98 7.17 -0.18 7.17
CA ASN A 98 5.90 -0.80 7.58
C ASN A 98 4.99 -1.16 6.39
N GLN A 99 5.43 -0.90 5.17
CA GLN A 99 4.63 -1.14 3.98
C GLN A 99 4.55 -2.62 3.65
N MET A 100 3.38 -3.05 3.16
CA MET A 100 3.13 -4.45 2.82
C MET A 100 3.58 -4.81 1.40
N VAL A 101 4.26 -3.90 0.70
CA VAL A 101 4.83 -4.12 -0.63
C VAL A 101 6.24 -3.55 -0.61
N LYS A 102 7.20 -4.31 -1.16
CA LYS A 102 8.59 -3.86 -1.21
C LYS A 102 8.78 -2.85 -2.34
N CYS A 103 8.65 -1.58 -2.03
CA CYS A 103 8.97 -0.46 -2.91
C CYS A 103 9.34 0.73 -2.03
N ASP A 104 10.05 1.71 -2.58
CA ASP A 104 10.34 2.95 -1.85
C ASP A 104 9.38 4.07 -2.29
N PRO A 105 8.41 4.48 -1.46
CA PRO A 105 7.47 5.56 -1.78
C PRO A 105 8.13 6.89 -2.04
N ARG A 106 9.38 7.07 -1.58
CA ARG A 106 10.13 8.32 -1.78
C ARG A 106 10.60 8.49 -3.22
N HIS A 107 10.62 7.41 -4.01
CA HIS A 107 10.91 7.45 -5.45
C HIS A 107 9.63 7.63 -6.29
N GLY A 108 8.47 7.72 -5.66
CA GLY A 108 7.20 7.94 -6.34
C GLY A 108 6.43 9.11 -5.74
N LYS A 109 5.22 9.29 -6.27
CA LYS A 109 4.25 10.27 -5.78
C LYS A 109 2.99 9.55 -5.33
N TYR A 110 2.36 10.05 -4.28
CA TYR A 110 1.06 9.59 -3.81
C TYR A 110 -0.04 10.24 -4.64
N MET A 111 -0.90 9.43 -5.23
CA MET A 111 -2.11 9.90 -5.93
C MET A 111 -3.26 10.03 -4.93
N ALA A 112 -3.38 9.07 -4.02
CA ALA A 112 -4.43 9.03 -3.01
C ALA A 112 -4.01 8.22 -1.79
N CYS A 113 -4.49 8.62 -0.61
CA CYS A 113 -4.25 7.98 0.66
C CYS A 113 -5.56 7.90 1.46
N CYS A 114 -5.90 6.72 1.94
CA CYS A 114 -7.01 6.49 2.85
C CYS A 114 -6.47 5.95 4.18
N LEU A 115 -6.76 6.64 5.28
CA LEU A 115 -6.36 6.27 6.63
C LEU A 115 -7.57 5.75 7.40
N LEU A 116 -7.58 4.44 7.67
CA LEU A 116 -8.65 3.74 8.37
C LEU A 116 -8.24 3.49 9.82
N TYR A 117 -8.63 4.40 10.70
CA TYR A 117 -8.36 4.33 12.14
C TYR A 117 -9.35 3.42 12.85
N ARG A 118 -8.87 2.73 13.89
CA ARG A 118 -9.66 1.87 14.76
C ARG A 118 -9.32 2.08 16.23
N GLY A 119 -10.34 2.04 17.09
CA GLY A 119 -10.21 2.11 18.55
C GLY A 119 -10.36 3.51 19.12
N ASP A 120 -9.62 3.78 20.20
CA ASP A 120 -9.64 5.06 20.91
C ASP A 120 -8.89 6.14 20.11
N VAL A 121 -9.61 6.80 19.19
CA VAL A 121 -9.08 7.78 18.25
C VAL A 121 -9.97 9.03 18.23
N VAL A 122 -9.36 10.17 18.52
CA VAL A 122 -10.02 11.48 18.52
C VAL A 122 -9.87 12.14 17.14
N PRO A 123 -10.97 12.56 16.47
CA PRO A 123 -10.88 13.16 15.12
C PRO A 123 -9.97 14.39 15.02
N LYS A 124 -9.90 15.20 16.09
CA LYS A 124 -9.01 16.37 16.17
C LYS A 124 -7.54 15.98 16.01
N ASP A 125 -7.13 14.89 16.66
CA ASP A 125 -5.74 14.42 16.65
C ASP A 125 -5.37 13.84 15.29
N VAL A 126 -6.33 13.19 14.62
CA VAL A 126 -6.17 12.71 13.23
C VAL A 126 -5.90 13.88 12.30
N ASN A 127 -6.69 14.96 12.38
CA ASN A 127 -6.48 16.14 11.55
C ASN A 127 -5.12 16.80 11.80
N ALA A 128 -4.68 16.89 13.06
CA ALA A 128 -3.37 17.42 13.41
C ALA A 128 -2.23 16.52 12.89
N ALA A 129 -2.38 15.19 12.98
CA ALA A 129 -1.43 14.23 12.45
C ALA A 129 -1.29 14.36 10.92
N ILE A 130 -2.42 14.42 10.19
CA ILE A 130 -2.43 14.59 8.73
C ILE A 130 -1.82 15.94 8.31
N ALA A 131 -2.13 17.02 9.03
CA ALA A 131 -1.52 18.32 8.77
C ALA A 131 0.00 18.26 8.90
N THR A 132 0.52 17.52 9.88
CA THR A 132 1.96 17.28 10.07
C THR A 132 2.56 16.43 8.95
N ILE A 133 1.84 15.41 8.46
CA ILE A 133 2.28 14.60 7.33
C ILE A 133 2.46 15.45 6.06
N LYS A 134 1.50 16.36 5.79
CA LYS A 134 1.52 17.23 4.61
C LYS A 134 2.70 18.20 4.57
N THR A 135 3.33 18.51 5.72
CA THR A 135 4.50 19.40 5.76
C THR A 135 5.83 18.66 5.54
N LYS A 136 5.83 17.32 5.57
CA LYS A 136 7.05 16.52 5.35
C LYS A 136 7.42 16.48 3.87
N ARG A 137 8.61 16.98 3.54
CA ARG A 137 9.15 16.98 2.16
C ARG A 137 9.37 15.60 1.56
N THR A 138 9.50 14.58 2.41
CA THR A 138 9.70 13.18 1.99
C THR A 138 8.41 12.51 1.52
N ILE A 139 7.26 13.14 1.70
CA ILE A 139 5.95 12.62 1.33
C ILE A 139 5.39 13.54 0.24
N GLN A 140 5.51 13.10 -1.01
CA GLN A 140 5.12 13.90 -2.16
C GLN A 140 3.81 13.36 -2.74
N PHE A 141 2.87 14.26 -2.98
CA PHE A 141 1.64 13.97 -3.70
C PHE A 141 1.75 14.49 -5.13
N VAL A 142 0.98 13.90 -6.05
CA VAL A 142 0.77 14.47 -7.38
C VAL A 142 0.16 15.87 -7.29
N ASP A 143 0.53 16.75 -8.21
CA ASP A 143 0.16 18.16 -8.22
C ASP A 143 -1.35 18.39 -8.39
N TRP A 144 -2.01 17.54 -9.17
CA TRP A 144 -3.47 17.56 -9.40
C TRP A 144 -4.29 16.98 -8.24
N CYS A 145 -3.67 16.43 -7.17
CA CYS A 145 -4.36 15.91 -5.98
C CYS A 145 -3.81 16.47 -4.64
N PRO A 146 -3.99 17.77 -4.34
CA PRO A 146 -3.46 18.40 -3.12
C PRO A 146 -4.18 17.97 -1.83
N THR A 147 -5.38 17.39 -1.93
CA THR A 147 -6.23 16.99 -0.80
C THR A 147 -6.44 15.48 -0.70
N GLY A 148 -5.48 14.68 -1.20
CA GLY A 148 -5.57 13.22 -1.34
C GLY A 148 -5.66 12.37 -0.06
N PHE A 149 -6.17 12.89 1.07
CA PHE A 149 -6.41 12.13 2.29
C PHE A 149 -7.89 11.89 2.54
N LYS A 150 -8.30 10.62 2.52
CA LYS A 150 -9.58 10.16 3.07
C LYS A 150 -9.35 9.58 4.46
N VAL A 151 -10.28 9.81 5.37
CA VAL A 151 -10.21 9.31 6.75
C VAL A 151 -11.42 8.44 7.03
N GLY A 152 -11.21 7.32 7.70
CA GLY A 152 -12.26 6.52 8.34
C GLY A 152 -11.93 6.32 9.81
N ILE A 153 -12.93 6.38 10.70
CA ILE A 153 -12.73 6.19 12.14
C ILE A 153 -13.79 5.23 12.67
N ASN A 154 -13.33 4.08 13.16
CA ASN A 154 -14.16 3.10 13.83
C ASN A 154 -13.79 3.01 15.32
N TYR A 155 -14.77 3.12 16.22
CA TYR A 155 -14.50 3.15 17.66
C TYR A 155 -14.15 1.77 18.24
N GLN A 156 -14.41 0.68 17.52
CA GLN A 156 -14.11 -0.66 18.00
C GLN A 156 -12.60 -0.93 17.95
N PRO A 157 -11.93 -1.18 19.09
CA PRO A 157 -10.51 -1.47 19.12
C PRO A 157 -10.15 -2.71 18.28
N PRO A 158 -8.92 -2.80 17.75
CA PRO A 158 -8.44 -4.01 17.10
C PRO A 158 -8.47 -5.21 18.07
N THR A 159 -8.97 -6.35 17.59
CA THR A 159 -8.99 -7.59 18.36
C THR A 159 -7.76 -8.42 18.01
N VAL A 160 -7.08 -8.95 19.02
CA VAL A 160 -5.99 -9.91 18.83
C VAL A 160 -6.48 -11.35 18.95
N VAL A 161 -5.89 -12.24 18.17
CA VAL A 161 -6.19 -13.68 18.23
C VAL A 161 -5.44 -14.29 19.42
N PRO A 162 -6.08 -15.13 20.26
CA PRO A 162 -5.37 -15.86 21.32
C PRO A 162 -4.20 -16.68 20.77
N GLY A 163 -3.03 -16.60 21.41
CA GLY A 163 -1.80 -17.21 20.90
C GLY A 163 -1.27 -16.56 19.60
N GLY A 164 -1.74 -15.35 19.28
CA GLY A 164 -1.23 -14.49 18.23
C GLY A 164 0.00 -13.72 18.66
N ASP A 165 0.74 -13.22 17.67
CA ASP A 165 2.03 -12.57 17.88
C ASP A 165 1.91 -11.06 18.16
N LEU A 166 0.73 -10.49 17.86
CA LEU A 166 0.45 -9.06 18.02
C LEU A 166 -0.06 -8.75 19.43
N ALA A 167 0.43 -7.64 19.97
CA ALA A 167 -0.05 -7.09 21.22
C ALA A 167 -1.47 -6.51 21.11
N LYS A 168 -2.19 -6.53 22.23
CA LYS A 168 -3.44 -5.79 22.37
C LYS A 168 -3.13 -4.29 22.42
N VAL A 169 -3.69 -3.53 21.48
CA VAL A 169 -3.52 -2.08 21.38
C VAL A 169 -4.87 -1.37 21.48
N GLN A 170 -4.86 -0.14 22.02
CA GLN A 170 -6.07 0.69 22.13
C GLN A 170 -6.48 1.31 20.80
N ARG A 171 -5.50 1.50 19.90
CA ARG A 171 -5.69 2.16 18.61
C ARG A 171 -4.76 1.58 17.55
N ALA A 172 -5.23 1.57 16.30
CA ALA A 172 -4.44 1.21 15.13
C ALA A 172 -4.95 1.99 13.91
N VAL A 173 -4.15 1.97 12.84
CA VAL A 173 -4.45 2.57 11.55
C VAL A 173 -4.03 1.61 10.44
N CYS A 174 -4.93 1.43 9.48
CA CYS A 174 -4.65 0.78 8.21
C CYS A 174 -4.65 1.87 7.14
N MET A 175 -3.51 2.09 6.50
CA MET A 175 -3.40 3.00 5.36
C MET A 175 -3.53 2.20 4.06
N LEU A 176 -4.40 2.67 3.18
CA LEU A 176 -4.44 2.28 1.78
C LEU A 176 -3.96 3.47 0.96
N SER A 177 -2.85 3.33 0.26
CA SER A 177 -2.28 4.42 -0.53
C SER A 177 -2.04 3.97 -1.96
N ASN A 178 -2.51 4.74 -2.93
CA ASN A 178 -2.14 4.56 -4.33
C ASN A 178 -0.93 5.46 -4.63
N THR A 179 0.19 4.87 -4.99
CA THR A 179 1.45 5.57 -5.27
C THR A 179 2.11 5.00 -6.51
N THR A 180 2.76 5.86 -7.28
CA THR A 180 3.52 5.46 -8.48
C THR A 180 4.73 4.60 -8.15
N ALA A 181 5.21 4.60 -6.90
CA ALA A 181 6.33 3.77 -6.46
C ALA A 181 6.09 2.25 -6.63
N ILE A 182 4.84 1.82 -6.78
CA ILE A 182 4.50 0.43 -7.10
C ILE A 182 5.06 -0.05 -8.44
N ALA A 183 5.36 0.88 -9.37
CA ALA A 183 6.02 0.57 -10.64
C ALA A 183 7.34 -0.20 -10.44
N GLU A 184 8.07 0.06 -9.36
CA GLU A 184 9.27 -0.70 -9.00
C GLU A 184 8.97 -2.20 -8.78
N ALA A 185 7.78 -2.54 -8.27
CA ALA A 185 7.38 -3.92 -8.07
C ALA A 185 7.05 -4.61 -9.40
N TRP A 186 6.41 -3.90 -10.33
CA TRP A 186 6.13 -4.37 -11.68
C TRP A 186 7.42 -4.61 -12.45
N ALA A 187 8.34 -3.63 -12.45
CA ALA A 187 9.63 -3.73 -13.13
C ALA A 187 10.46 -4.95 -12.68
N ARG A 188 10.43 -5.29 -11.38
CA ARG A 188 11.11 -6.50 -10.87
C ARG A 188 10.44 -7.80 -11.33
N LEU A 189 9.12 -7.80 -11.49
CA LEU A 189 8.38 -8.96 -11.99
C LEU A 189 8.67 -9.16 -13.48
N ASP A 190 8.55 -8.08 -14.26
CA ASP A 190 8.82 -8.04 -15.69
C ASP A 190 10.26 -8.45 -16.01
N HIS A 191 11.24 -7.96 -15.25
CA HIS A 191 12.63 -8.38 -15.42
C HIS A 191 12.84 -9.89 -15.22
N LYS A 192 12.21 -10.49 -14.20
CA LYS A 192 12.30 -11.94 -13.97
C LYS A 192 11.60 -12.73 -15.08
N PHE A 193 10.46 -12.23 -15.55
CA PHE A 193 9.76 -12.80 -16.69
C PHE A 193 10.65 -12.81 -17.93
N ASP A 194 11.26 -11.68 -18.27
CA ASP A 194 12.10 -11.50 -19.46
C ASP A 194 13.29 -12.48 -19.45
N LEU A 195 13.93 -12.67 -18.29
CA LEU A 195 15.03 -13.64 -18.13
C LEU A 195 14.60 -15.09 -18.42
N MET A 196 13.43 -15.50 -17.96
CA MET A 196 12.91 -16.86 -18.17
C MET A 196 12.41 -17.06 -19.61
N TYR A 197 11.65 -16.09 -20.13
CA TYR A 197 11.02 -16.16 -21.45
C TYR A 197 12.03 -16.07 -22.59
N ALA A 198 13.13 -15.33 -22.40
CA ALA A 198 14.26 -15.30 -23.34
C ALA A 198 14.91 -16.67 -23.58
N LYS A 199 14.75 -17.61 -22.64
CA LYS A 199 15.21 -19.00 -22.76
C LYS A 199 14.09 -19.99 -23.04
N ARG A 200 12.85 -19.51 -23.23
CA ARG A 200 11.64 -20.34 -23.30
C ARG A 200 11.55 -21.34 -22.13
N ALA A 201 12.09 -20.96 -20.97
CA ALA A 201 12.08 -21.81 -19.79
C ALA A 201 10.63 -22.01 -19.32
N PHE A 202 10.25 -23.26 -19.06
CA PHE A 202 8.90 -23.66 -18.59
C PHE A 202 7.73 -23.42 -19.54
N VAL A 203 7.90 -22.72 -20.68
CA VAL A 203 6.84 -22.40 -21.65
C VAL A 203 6.06 -23.64 -22.13
N HIS A 204 6.76 -24.77 -22.36
CA HIS A 204 6.16 -26.00 -22.85
C HIS A 204 5.02 -26.55 -21.97
N TRP A 205 5.03 -26.29 -20.66
CA TRP A 205 3.94 -26.69 -19.77
C TRP A 205 2.64 -25.95 -20.08
N TYR A 206 2.73 -24.67 -20.42
CA TYR A 206 1.57 -23.83 -20.71
C TYR A 206 0.99 -24.15 -22.08
N VAL A 207 1.87 -24.26 -23.09
CA VAL A 207 1.46 -24.61 -24.45
C VAL A 207 0.89 -26.04 -24.51
N GLY A 208 1.45 -26.96 -23.72
CA GLY A 208 0.94 -28.33 -23.61
C GLY A 208 -0.47 -28.44 -23.03
N GLU A 209 -0.89 -27.45 -22.22
CA GLU A 209 -2.21 -27.36 -21.62
C GLU A 209 -3.18 -26.47 -22.43
N GLY A 210 -2.81 -26.08 -23.65
CA GLY A 210 -3.69 -25.41 -24.61
C GLY A 210 -3.62 -23.88 -24.65
N MET A 211 -2.64 -23.25 -24.01
CA MET A 211 -2.37 -21.82 -24.13
C MET A 211 -1.56 -21.51 -25.40
N GLU A 212 -1.90 -20.45 -26.14
CA GLU A 212 -1.09 -20.04 -27.30
C GLU A 212 0.22 -19.36 -26.83
N GLU A 213 1.36 -19.66 -27.46
CA GLU A 213 2.64 -19.04 -27.09
C GLU A 213 2.61 -17.51 -27.24
N GLY A 214 1.84 -16.98 -28.20
CA GLY A 214 1.67 -15.55 -28.42
C GLY A 214 1.09 -14.80 -27.22
N GLU A 215 0.28 -15.46 -26.38
CA GLU A 215 -0.33 -14.84 -25.19
C GLU A 215 0.74 -14.34 -24.19
N PHE A 216 1.91 -14.98 -24.13
CA PHE A 216 3.01 -14.50 -23.28
C PHE A 216 3.53 -13.13 -23.72
N SER A 217 3.66 -12.92 -25.02
CA SER A 217 4.15 -11.66 -25.58
C SER A 217 3.10 -10.56 -25.42
N GLU A 218 1.82 -10.87 -25.68
CA GLU A 218 0.70 -9.93 -25.50
C GLU A 218 0.57 -9.46 -24.04
N ALA A 219 0.60 -10.40 -23.08
CA ALA A 219 0.55 -10.05 -21.66
C ALA A 219 1.75 -9.21 -21.23
N ARG A 220 2.95 -9.49 -21.77
CA ARG A 220 4.15 -8.73 -21.47
C ARG A 220 4.10 -7.30 -22.02
N GLU A 221 3.52 -7.11 -23.19
CA GLU A 221 3.28 -5.79 -23.80
C GLU A 221 2.27 -4.98 -22.98
N ASP A 222 1.19 -5.60 -22.49
CA ASP A 222 0.22 -4.92 -21.61
C ASP A 222 0.84 -4.50 -20.27
N MET A 223 1.72 -5.34 -19.69
CA MET A 223 2.50 -4.98 -18.50
C MET A 223 3.47 -3.81 -18.77
N ALA A 224 4.14 -3.80 -19.92
CA ALA A 224 4.99 -2.67 -20.32
C ALA A 224 4.18 -1.36 -20.45
N ALA A 225 2.97 -1.43 -21.02
CA ALA A 225 2.08 -0.29 -21.09
C ALA A 225 1.65 0.18 -19.69
N LEU A 226 1.38 -0.74 -18.76
CA LEU A 226 1.07 -0.39 -17.36
C LEU A 226 2.24 0.32 -16.66
N GLU A 227 3.48 -0.12 -16.87
CA GLU A 227 4.65 0.58 -16.32
C GLU A 227 4.74 2.01 -16.85
N LYS A 228 4.50 2.20 -18.15
CA LYS A 228 4.46 3.51 -18.79
C LYS A 228 3.34 4.40 -18.24
N ASP A 229 2.16 3.85 -17.98
CA ASP A 229 1.05 4.60 -17.36
C ASP A 229 1.46 5.20 -15.99
N TYR A 230 2.26 4.47 -15.20
CA TYR A 230 2.75 4.97 -13.91
C TYR A 230 3.85 6.03 -14.06
N GLU A 231 4.70 5.91 -15.08
CA GLU A 231 5.72 6.91 -15.41
C GLU A 231 5.05 8.23 -15.81
N GLU A 232 4.08 8.18 -16.73
CA GLU A 232 3.34 9.35 -17.21
C GLU A 232 2.61 10.09 -16.07
N VAL A 233 2.01 9.36 -15.12
CA VAL A 233 1.37 9.96 -13.93
C VAL A 233 2.36 10.54 -12.92
N GLY A 234 3.61 10.09 -12.95
CA GLY A 234 4.67 10.60 -12.08
C GLY A 234 5.24 11.95 -12.50
N VAL A 235 5.12 12.31 -13.78
CA VAL A 235 5.59 13.58 -14.35
C VAL A 235 4.70 14.72 -13.85
N ASP A 236 5.30 15.83 -13.42
CA ASP A 236 4.53 17.01 -13.02
C ASP A 236 3.90 17.68 -14.25
N SER A 237 2.69 18.24 -14.10
CA SER A 237 1.97 18.90 -15.21
C SER A 237 2.80 20.02 -15.86
N VAL A 238 3.74 20.60 -15.11
CA VAL A 238 4.61 21.70 -15.55
C VAL A 238 5.78 21.22 -16.41
N GLU A 239 6.21 19.95 -16.29
CA GLU A 239 7.28 19.38 -17.11
C GLU A 239 6.76 18.86 -18.46
N GLY A 240 5.47 18.51 -18.56
CA GLY A 240 4.85 18.05 -19.80
C GLY A 240 4.54 19.14 -20.84
N GLU A 241 4.43 20.41 -20.43
CA GLU A 241 4.19 21.54 -21.36
C GLU A 241 5.48 22.10 -21.98
N GLY A 242 6.66 21.63 -21.55
CA GLY A 242 7.96 22.15 -21.99
C GLY A 242 8.50 21.59 -23.31
N GLU A 243 7.89 20.56 -23.88
CA GLU A 243 8.38 19.88 -25.09
C GLU A 243 7.55 20.14 -26.36
N GLU A 244 6.38 20.80 -26.28
CA GLU A 244 5.51 21.02 -27.47
C GLU A 244 5.54 22.44 -28.08
N GLU A 245 6.14 23.45 -27.43
CA GLU A 245 6.20 24.84 -27.98
C GLU A 245 7.57 25.21 -28.59
N GLY A 246 8.18 24.31 -29.37
CA GLY A 246 9.54 24.46 -29.88
C GLY A 246 9.75 24.37 -31.40
N GLU A 247 8.73 24.05 -32.21
CA GLU A 247 8.88 23.98 -33.67
C GLU A 247 7.62 24.44 -34.41
N GLU A 248 7.49 25.74 -34.66
CA GLU A 248 6.87 26.24 -35.90
C GLU A 248 7.54 27.56 -36.31
N TYR A 249 7.89 27.61 -37.60
CA TYR A 249 8.74 28.59 -38.30
C TYR A 249 8.14 30.00 -38.43
#